data_AF-A0A0G0MHK2-F1
#
_entry.id   AF-A0A0G0MHK2-F1
#
_cell.length_a   1.000
_cell.length_b   1.000
_cell.length_c   1.000
_cell.angle_alpha   90.00
_cell.angle_beta   90.00
_cell.angle_gamma   90.00
#
_symmetry.space_group_name_H-M   'P 1'
#
loop_
_entity.id
_entity.type
_entity.pdbx_description
1 polymer ?
#
loop_
_entity_poly.entity_id
_entity_poly.type
_entity_poly.pdbx_seq_one_letter_code
_entity_poly.pdbx_strand_id
1 'polypeptide(L)'
;MFSNIVRKFLRWYDNHDDFNVVFAGALFSIQLIHLLWLTTNVVIPRIFDVAPFLINHLFNTTIAVVDYTEIPAIVATSLVYLRSYKIKPNRKDLFFLIFLNVQWLHILWITDEMVIQVLGYASLVGHWNHIVAWLAISIDYLELPVIFETMKRAIKIIIRKKPN
;
A
#
# COMPACT_ATOMS: atom_id res chain seq x y z
N MET A 1 -10.33 16.03 23.12
CA MET A 1 -11.77 15.76 22.94
C MET A 1 -12.05 15.78 21.43
N PHE A 2 -12.43 14.66 20.80
CA PHE A 2 -12.65 14.63 19.35
C PHE A 2 -13.87 15.46 18.95
N SER A 3 -13.81 16.11 17.78
CA SER A 3 -14.92 16.89 17.25
C SER A 3 -16.15 16.02 16.98
N ASN A 4 -17.34 16.63 16.91
CA ASN A 4 -18.59 15.93 16.61
C ASN A 4 -18.53 15.17 15.27
N ILE A 5 -17.80 15.70 14.29
CA ILE A 5 -17.61 15.11 12.97
C ILE A 5 -16.82 13.80 13.08
N VAL A 6 -15.70 13.81 13.79
CA VAL A 6 -14.86 12.61 13.99
C VAL A 6 -15.65 11.52 14.71
N ARG A 7 -16.44 11.88 15.73
CA ARG A 7 -17.30 10.90 16.43
C ARG A 7 -18.37 10.31 15.53
N LYS A 8 -18.99 11.11 14.65
CA LYS A 8 -19.97 10.64 13.68
C LYS A 8 -19.34 9.71 12.65
N PHE A 9 -18.16 10.04 12.16
CA PHE A 9 -17.38 9.18 11.26
C PHE A 9 -17.01 7.86 11.92
N LEU A 10 -16.44 7.88 13.13
CA LEU A 10 -16.06 6.66 13.85
C LEU A 10 -17.26 5.74 14.10
N ARG A 11 -18.41 6.30 14.50
CA ARG A 11 -19.65 5.52 14.64
C ARG A 11 -20.12 4.92 13.31
N TRP A 12 -20.06 5.69 12.22
CA TRP A 12 -20.42 5.17 10.90
C TRP A 12 -19.48 4.03 10.49
N TYR A 13 -18.17 4.21 10.68
CA TYR A 13 -17.15 3.20 10.42
C TYR A 13 -17.42 1.93 11.24
N ASP A 14 -17.74 2.10 12.53
CA ASP A 14 -18.05 0.98 13.42
C ASP A 14 -19.29 0.19 13.00
N ASN A 15 -20.25 0.85 12.34
CA ASN A 15 -21.50 0.23 11.87
C ASN A 15 -21.37 -0.43 10.48
N HIS A 16 -20.30 -0.17 9.74
CA HIS A 16 -20.10 -0.65 8.35
C HIS A 16 -18.85 -1.52 8.20
N ASP A 17 -18.56 -2.35 9.20
CA ASP A 17 -17.34 -3.18 9.26
C ASP A 17 -17.11 -4.01 7.99
N ASP A 18 -18.13 -4.76 7.56
CA ASP A 18 -18.06 -5.60 6.35
C ASP A 18 -17.69 -4.79 5.10
N PHE A 19 -18.31 -3.62 4.93
CA PHE A 19 -18.03 -2.74 3.80
C PHE A 19 -16.60 -2.21 3.89
N ASN A 20 -16.16 -1.78 5.07
CA ASN A 20 -14.83 -1.23 5.27
C ASN A 20 -13.73 -2.26 4.98
N VAL A 21 -13.93 -3.52 5.38
CA VAL A 21 -12.98 -4.61 5.08
C VAL A 21 -12.92 -4.89 3.57
N VAL A 22 -14.08 -4.95 2.90
CA VAL A 22 -14.14 -5.18 1.45
C VAL A 22 -13.52 -4.01 0.68
N PHE A 23 -13.86 -2.78 1.07
CA PHE A 23 -13.33 -1.56 0.48
C PHE A 23 -11.81 -1.47 0.66
N ALA A 24 -11.30 -1.68 1.87
CA ALA A 24 -9.86 -1.68 2.14
C ALA A 24 -9.14 -2.78 1.34
N GLY A 25 -9.71 -3.99 1.27
CA GLY A 25 -9.14 -5.08 0.48
C GLY A 25 -9.08 -4.76 -1.01
N ALA A 26 -10.15 -4.21 -1.58
CA ALA A 26 -10.19 -3.80 -2.98
C ALA A 26 -9.18 -2.68 -3.27
N LEU A 27 -9.16 -1.64 -2.42
CA LEU A 27 -8.25 -0.49 -2.57
C LEU A 27 -6.78 -0.92 -2.44
N PHE A 28 -6.46 -1.77 -1.47
CA PHE A 28 -5.10 -2.24 -1.24
C PHE A 28 -4.64 -3.27 -2.28
N SER A 29 -5.57 -3.95 -2.96
CA SER A 29 -5.23 -4.84 -4.08
C SER A 29 -4.75 -4.10 -5.32
N ILE A 30 -5.06 -2.80 -5.46
CA ILE A 30 -4.53 -1.98 -6.55
C ILE A 30 -2.99 -1.95 -6.48
N GLN A 31 -2.40 -2.06 -5.28
CA GLN A 31 -0.95 -2.12 -5.08
C GLN A 31 -0.31 -3.35 -5.76
N LEU A 32 -1.06 -4.40 -6.09
CA LEU A 32 -0.55 -5.51 -6.90
C LEU A 32 -0.10 -5.06 -8.29
N ILE A 33 -0.72 -4.02 -8.85
CA ILE A 33 -0.33 -3.44 -10.14
C ILE A 33 1.05 -2.78 -10.00
N HIS A 34 1.24 -2.00 -8.93
CA HIS A 34 2.53 -1.39 -8.61
C HIS A 34 3.62 -2.47 -8.44
N LEU A 35 3.38 -3.46 -7.58
CA LEU A 35 4.30 -4.58 -7.34
C LEU A 35 4.64 -5.36 -8.62
N LEU A 36 3.67 -5.59 -9.50
CA LEU A 36 3.90 -6.26 -10.78
C LEU A 36 4.81 -5.44 -11.68
N TRP A 37 4.59 -4.13 -11.77
CA TRP A 37 5.46 -3.26 -12.54
C TRP A 37 6.86 -3.20 -11.96
N LEU A 38 6.99 -3.03 -10.64
CA LEU A 38 8.27 -3.00 -9.94
C LEU A 38 9.07 -4.27 -10.22
N THR A 39 8.40 -5.43 -10.14
CA THR A 39 9.01 -6.73 -10.44
C THR A 39 9.53 -6.79 -11.88
N THR A 40 8.71 -6.40 -12.85
CA THR A 40 8.97 -6.63 -14.29
C THR A 40 9.84 -5.56 -14.95
N ASN A 41 9.87 -4.34 -14.42
CA ASN A 41 10.57 -3.20 -15.03
C ASN A 41 11.77 -2.72 -14.21
N VAL A 42 11.84 -3.07 -12.92
CA VAL A 42 12.95 -2.68 -12.05
C VAL A 42 13.73 -3.91 -11.57
N VAL A 43 13.07 -4.82 -10.85
CA VAL A 43 13.75 -5.93 -10.16
C VAL A 43 14.37 -6.94 -11.14
N ILE A 44 13.56 -7.52 -12.04
CA ILE A 44 14.04 -8.52 -13.01
C ILE A 44 15.13 -7.93 -13.93
N PRO A 45 14.91 -6.76 -14.58
CA PRO A 45 15.95 -6.12 -15.40
C PRO A 45 17.27 -5.91 -14.66
N ARG A 46 17.20 -5.49 -13.38
CA ARG A 46 18.41 -5.18 -12.60
C ARG A 46 19.15 -6.42 -12.10
N ILE A 47 18.44 -7.53 -11.84
CA ILE A 47 19.05 -8.79 -11.40
C ILE A 47 19.64 -9.57 -12.57
N PHE A 48 18.94 -9.61 -13.71
CA PHE A 48 19.32 -10.43 -14.86
C PHE A 48 20.05 -9.65 -15.96
N ASP A 49 20.24 -8.34 -15.78
CA ASP A 49 20.83 -7.42 -16.76
C ASP A 49 20.13 -7.48 -18.13
N VAL A 50 18.80 -7.58 -18.09
CA VAL A 50 17.93 -7.64 -19.26
C VAL A 50 17.17 -6.34 -19.46
N ALA A 51 16.67 -6.08 -20.67
CA ALA A 51 15.83 -4.92 -20.92
C ALA A 51 14.50 -5.00 -20.13
N PRO A 52 13.92 -3.84 -19.71
CA PRO A 52 12.60 -3.80 -19.09
C PRO A 52 11.53 -4.41 -19.99
N PHE A 53 10.61 -5.17 -19.39
CA PHE A 53 9.57 -5.88 -20.15
C PHE A 53 8.49 -4.95 -20.72
N LEU A 54 8.21 -3.80 -20.07
CA LEU A 54 7.15 -2.86 -20.45
C LEU A 54 7.71 -1.43 -20.59
N ILE A 55 8.19 -1.10 -21.80
CA ILE A 55 8.72 0.24 -22.13
C ILE A 55 7.61 1.07 -22.79
N ASN A 56 6.55 1.42 -22.04
CA ASN A 56 5.53 2.35 -22.54
C ASN A 56 5.43 3.56 -21.60
N HIS A 57 5.77 4.75 -22.10
CA HIS A 57 5.73 6.00 -21.33
C HIS A 57 4.36 6.30 -20.71
N LEU A 58 3.26 5.87 -21.35
CA LEU A 58 1.91 6.02 -20.78
C LEU A 58 1.70 5.14 -19.53
N PHE A 59 2.40 4.02 -19.45
CA PHE A 59 2.33 3.10 -18.32
C PHE A 59 3.00 3.69 -17.08
N ASN A 60 4.14 4.38 -17.25
CA ASN A 60 4.84 5.05 -16.15
C ASN A 60 3.99 6.16 -15.50
N THR A 61 3.29 6.98 -16.28
CA THR A 61 2.38 8.01 -15.74
C THR A 61 1.16 7.41 -15.04
N THR A 62 0.62 6.31 -15.57
CA THR A 62 -0.53 5.62 -14.97
C THR A 62 -0.16 4.99 -13.63
N ILE A 63 1.06 4.48 -13.50
CA ILE A 63 1.56 3.90 -12.25
C ILE A 63 1.77 4.97 -11.20
N ALA A 64 2.33 6.13 -11.55
CA ALA A 64 2.44 7.23 -10.60
C ALA A 64 1.08 7.61 -9.99
N VAL A 65 -0.02 7.53 -10.77
CA VAL A 65 -1.38 7.74 -10.26
C VAL A 65 -1.83 6.61 -9.33
N VAL A 66 -1.48 5.36 -9.64
CA VAL A 66 -1.74 4.21 -8.78
C VAL A 66 -1.01 4.35 -7.44
N ASP A 67 0.22 4.85 -7.43
CA ASP A 67 1.02 5.04 -6.21
C ASP A 67 0.36 6.08 -5.28
N TYR A 68 -0.30 7.12 -5.82
CA TYR A 68 -1.08 8.04 -4.98
C TYR A 68 -2.29 7.37 -4.28
N THR A 69 -2.74 6.20 -4.76
CA THR A 69 -3.77 5.41 -4.07
C THR A 69 -3.21 4.60 -2.89
N GLU A 70 -1.89 4.52 -2.73
CA GLU A 70 -1.22 3.83 -1.63
C GLU A 70 -1.56 4.46 -0.27
N ILE A 71 -1.54 5.79 -0.17
CA ILE A 71 -1.88 6.52 1.06
C ILE A 71 -3.29 6.14 1.57
N PRO A 72 -4.38 6.32 0.78
CA PRO A 72 -5.70 5.92 1.26
C PRO A 72 -5.82 4.41 1.48
N ALA A 73 -5.06 3.58 0.76
CA ALA A 73 -5.05 2.13 0.96
C ALA A 73 -4.43 1.71 2.30
N ILE A 74 -3.26 2.28 2.64
CA ILE A 74 -2.58 2.06 3.93
C ILE A 74 -3.46 2.55 5.07
N VAL A 75 -4.06 3.73 4.96
CA VAL A 75 -4.94 4.28 6.00
C VAL A 75 -6.17 3.39 6.19
N ALA A 76 -6.88 3.02 5.12
CA ALA A 76 -8.06 2.18 5.21
C ALA A 76 -7.75 0.81 5.83
N THR A 77 -6.66 0.18 5.38
CA THR A 77 -6.22 -1.14 5.86
C THR A 77 -5.74 -1.07 7.31
N SER A 78 -5.04 -0.01 7.69
CA SER A 78 -4.62 0.23 9.07
C SER A 78 -5.82 0.36 10.02
N LEU A 79 -6.88 1.06 9.61
CA LEU A 79 -8.10 1.16 10.41
C LEU A 79 -8.78 -0.21 10.61
N VAL A 80 -8.78 -1.07 9.58
CA VAL A 80 -9.30 -2.44 9.66
C VAL A 80 -8.52 -3.25 10.70
N TYR A 81 -7.19 -3.25 10.62
CA TYR A 81 -6.37 -4.02 11.57
C TYR A 81 -6.37 -3.42 12.98
N LEU A 82 -6.41 -2.10 13.12
CA LEU A 82 -6.51 -1.42 14.42
C LEU A 82 -7.81 -1.79 15.13
N ARG A 83 -8.92 -1.81 14.39
CA ARG A 83 -10.22 -2.24 14.91
C ARG A 83 -10.23 -3.72 15.28
N SER A 84 -9.75 -4.58 14.38
CA SER A 84 -9.63 -6.03 14.63
C SER A 84 -8.83 -6.30 15.90
N TYR A 85 -7.68 -5.63 16.06
CA TYR A 85 -6.82 -5.73 17.23
C TYR A 85 -7.51 -5.20 18.50
N LYS A 86 -8.26 -4.10 18.42
CA LYS A 86 -9.04 -3.55 19.55
C LYS A 86 -10.13 -4.50 20.04
N ILE A 87 -10.81 -5.20 19.11
CA ILE A 87 -11.85 -6.18 19.46
C ILE A 87 -11.24 -7.44 20.05
N LYS A 88 -10.20 -7.97 19.40
CA LYS A 88 -9.49 -9.16 19.85
C LYS A 88 -7.99 -9.05 19.52
N PRO A 89 -7.16 -8.73 20.53
CA PRO A 89 -5.73 -8.58 20.32
C PRO A 89 -5.12 -9.87 19.73
N ASN A 90 -4.40 -9.72 18.63
CA ASN A 90 -3.72 -10.82 17.95
C ASN A 90 -2.35 -10.34 17.44
N ARG A 91 -1.34 -11.19 17.58
CA ARG A 91 0.02 -10.94 17.06
C ARG A 91 0.01 -10.71 15.56
N LYS A 92 -0.81 -11.44 14.81
CA LYS A 92 -0.90 -11.29 13.35
C LYS A 92 -1.32 -9.88 12.93
N ASP A 93 -2.36 -9.34 13.56
CA ASP A 93 -2.84 -7.99 13.27
C ASP A 93 -1.81 -6.93 13.70
N LEU A 94 -1.10 -7.16 14.81
CA LEU A 94 0.01 -6.30 15.23
C LEU A 94 1.15 -6.28 14.21
N PHE A 95 1.58 -7.43 13.69
CA PHE A 95 2.62 -7.50 12.66
C PHE A 95 2.19 -6.78 11.38
N PHE A 96 0.93 -6.93 10.97
CA PHE A 96 0.43 -6.24 9.78
C PHE A 96 0.31 -4.73 9.99
N LEU A 97 -0.05 -4.28 11.20
CA LEU A 97 0.06 -2.85 11.54
C LEU A 97 1.49 -2.36 11.44
N ILE A 98 2.48 -3.14 11.88
CA ILE A 98 3.90 -2.77 11.72
C ILE A 98 4.26 -2.69 10.23
N PHE A 99 3.91 -3.69 9.41
CA PHE A 99 4.20 -3.69 7.98
C PHE A 99 3.58 -2.48 7.28
N LEU A 100 2.32 -2.16 7.58
CA LEU A 100 1.63 -0.97 7.06
C LEU A 100 2.30 0.34 7.50
N ASN A 101 2.85 0.40 8.72
CA ASN A 101 3.53 1.60 9.19
C ASN A 101 4.92 1.78 8.57
N VAL A 102 5.60 0.68 8.24
CA VAL A 102 6.88 0.74 7.53
C VAL A 102 6.71 1.27 6.10
N GLN A 103 5.55 1.08 5.46
CA GLN A 103 5.25 1.63 4.12
C GLN A 103 5.33 3.16 4.07
N TRP A 104 5.08 3.89 5.17
CA TRP A 104 5.28 5.34 5.17
C TRP A 104 6.71 5.76 4.85
N LEU A 105 7.71 4.92 5.19
CA LEU A 105 9.10 5.17 4.83
C LEU A 105 9.32 5.03 3.32
N HIS A 106 8.59 4.10 2.68
CA HIS A 106 8.61 3.95 1.22
C HIS A 106 7.96 5.16 0.52
N ILE A 107 6.78 5.62 0.97
CA ILE A 107 6.10 6.79 0.39
C ILE A 107 6.97 8.06 0.46
N LEU A 108 7.60 8.30 1.62
CA LEU A 108 8.48 9.46 1.79
C LEU A 108 9.62 9.46 0.78
N TRP A 109 10.13 8.28 0.47
CA TRP A 109 11.19 8.10 -0.51
C TRP A 109 10.77 8.50 -1.93
N ILE A 110 9.67 7.91 -2.43
CA ILE A 110 9.15 8.20 -3.77
C ILE A 110 8.86 9.70 -3.92
N THR A 111 8.26 10.28 -2.88
CA THR A 111 7.88 11.70 -2.88
C THR A 111 9.11 12.60 -2.98
N ASP A 112 10.19 12.28 -2.24
CA ASP A 112 11.44 13.06 -2.28
C ASP A 112 12.10 13.01 -3.67
N GLU A 113 12.18 11.83 -4.30
CA GLU A 113 12.77 11.71 -5.65
C GLU A 113 11.98 12.50 -6.70
N MET A 114 10.66 12.45 -6.65
CA MET A 114 9.79 13.16 -7.58
C MET A 114 9.84 14.69 -7.38
N VAL A 115 9.82 15.16 -6.13
CA VAL A 115 9.89 16.60 -5.81
C VAL A 115 11.25 17.18 -6.23
N ILE A 116 12.34 16.46 -5.98
CA ILE A 116 13.70 16.89 -6.37
C ILE A 116 13.82 17.01 -7.89
N GLN A 117 13.30 16.02 -8.65
CA GLN A 117 13.29 16.06 -10.12
C GLN A 117 12.48 17.24 -10.68
N VAL A 118 11.28 17.50 -10.12
CA VAL A 118 10.40 18.57 -10.59
C VAL A 118 10.95 19.96 -10.27
N LEU A 119 11.65 20.12 -9.14
CA LEU A 119 12.25 21.40 -8.75
C LEU A 119 13.54 21.73 -9.52
N GLY A 120 13.98 20.88 -10.45
CA GLY A 120 15.10 21.15 -11.35
C GLY A 120 16.47 21.17 -10.66
N TYR A 121 16.53 20.76 -9.38
CA TYR A 121 17.80 20.53 -8.71
C TYR A 121 18.38 19.21 -9.21
N ALA A 122 19.66 19.21 -9.63
CA ALA A 122 20.41 17.96 -9.66
C ALA A 122 20.31 17.37 -8.27
N SER A 123 19.85 16.11 -8.14
CA SER A 123 19.62 15.48 -6.85
C SER A 123 20.78 15.75 -5.90
N LEU A 124 20.59 16.68 -4.95
CA LEU A 124 21.60 17.03 -3.95
C LEU A 124 21.76 15.87 -2.94
N VAL A 125 20.76 15.00 -2.87
CA VAL A 125 20.85 13.64 -2.33
C VAL A 125 21.35 12.73 -3.45
N GLY A 126 22.59 12.97 -3.88
CA GLY A 126 23.24 12.20 -4.92
C GLY A 126 23.20 10.72 -4.56
N HIS A 127 22.58 9.92 -5.41
CA HIS A 127 22.57 8.45 -5.36
C HIS A 127 22.30 7.91 -3.96
N TRP A 128 21.03 7.78 -3.56
CA TRP A 128 20.72 6.83 -2.49
C TRP A 128 21.47 5.54 -2.79
N ASN A 129 22.28 5.11 -1.83
CA ASN A 129 23.11 3.92 -1.98
C ASN A 129 22.21 2.79 -2.50
N HIS A 130 22.66 2.05 -3.51
CA HIS A 130 21.88 0.98 -4.13
C HIS A 130 21.25 0.01 -3.11
N ILE A 131 21.94 -0.20 -1.98
CA ILE A 131 21.43 -0.99 -0.84
C ILE A 131 20.09 -0.44 -0.35
N VAL A 132 19.99 0.87 -0.24
CA VAL A 132 18.85 1.53 0.35
C VAL A 132 17.67 1.52 -0.64
N ALA A 133 17.91 1.62 -1.96
CA ALA A 133 16.87 1.40 -2.97
C ALA A 133 16.31 -0.05 -2.93
N TRP A 134 17.19 -1.04 -2.73
CA TRP A 134 16.76 -2.43 -2.50
C TRP A 134 15.97 -2.60 -1.19
N LEU A 135 16.26 -1.80 -0.16
CA LEU A 135 15.45 -1.78 1.07
C LEU A 135 14.06 -1.20 0.81
N ALA A 136 13.94 -0.12 0.04
CA ALA A 136 12.64 0.45 -0.33
C ALA A 136 11.78 -0.58 -1.12
N ILE A 137 12.38 -1.25 -2.10
CA ILE A 137 11.74 -2.35 -2.84
C ILE A 137 11.31 -3.47 -1.89
N SER A 138 12.17 -3.82 -0.93
CA SER A 138 11.85 -4.88 0.05
C SER A 138 10.68 -4.50 0.93
N ILE A 139 10.53 -3.21 1.27
CA ILE A 139 9.40 -2.68 2.02
C ILE A 139 8.11 -2.86 1.22
N ASP A 140 8.09 -2.60 -0.09
CA ASP A 140 6.91 -2.84 -0.95
C ASP A 140 6.47 -4.30 -0.92
N TYR A 141 7.42 -5.23 -0.99
CA TYR A 141 7.08 -6.65 -0.94
C TYR A 141 6.51 -7.09 0.43
N LEU A 142 6.69 -6.32 1.51
CA LEU A 142 6.02 -6.58 2.79
C LEU A 142 4.51 -6.30 2.74
N GLU A 143 4.01 -5.62 1.71
CA GLU A 143 2.58 -5.43 1.51
C GLU A 143 1.86 -6.73 1.12
N LEU A 144 2.52 -7.61 0.35
CA LEU A 144 1.93 -8.88 -0.14
C LEU A 144 1.22 -9.70 0.93
N PRO A 145 1.81 -10.03 2.09
CA PRO A 145 1.12 -10.78 3.14
C PRO A 145 -0.10 -10.04 3.69
N VAL A 146 -0.05 -8.70 3.74
CA VAL A 146 -1.15 -7.86 4.22
C VAL A 146 -2.28 -7.79 3.18
N ILE A 147 -1.95 -7.62 1.89
CA ILE A 147 -2.90 -7.67 0.77
C ILE A 147 -3.63 -9.02 0.79
N PHE A 148 -2.88 -10.12 0.83
CA PHE A 148 -3.44 -11.47 0.81
C PHE A 148 -4.44 -11.70 1.95
N GLU A 149 -4.07 -11.34 3.19
CA GLU A 149 -4.99 -11.51 4.32
C GLU A 149 -6.23 -10.62 4.21
N THR A 150 -6.04 -9.35 3.84
CA THR A 150 -7.16 -8.39 3.76
C THR A 150 -8.15 -8.83 2.68
N MET A 151 -7.64 -9.28 1.53
CA MET A 151 -8.46 -9.86 0.46
C MET A 151 -9.14 -11.16 0.87
N LYS A 152 -8.44 -12.05 1.59
CA LYS A 152 -9.06 -13.26 2.12
C LYS A 152 -10.24 -12.95 3.06
N ARG A 153 -10.11 -11.92 3.90
CA ARG A 153 -11.20 -11.44 4.77
C ARG A 153 -12.35 -10.85 3.95
N ALA A 154 -12.05 -10.01 2.96
CA ALA A 154 -13.04 -9.42 2.05
C ALA A 154 -13.83 -10.49 1.29
N ILE A 155 -13.15 -11.45 0.67
CA ILE A 155 -13.77 -12.56 -0.07
C ILE A 155 -14.69 -13.38 0.83
N LYS A 156 -14.24 -13.69 2.06
CA LYS A 156 -15.07 -14.43 3.04
C LYS A 156 -16.37 -13.69 3.38
N ILE A 157 -16.34 -12.37 3.49
CA ILE A 157 -17.52 -11.53 3.74
C ILE A 157 -18.46 -11.56 2.53
N ILE A 158 -17.92 -11.40 1.32
CA ILE A 158 -18.71 -11.41 0.08
C ILE A 158 -19.41 -12.77 -0.10
N ILE A 159 -18.70 -13.88 0.11
CA ILE A 159 -19.27 -15.23 -0.01
C ILE A 159 -20.38 -15.44 1.02
N ARG A 160 -20.21 -14.98 2.27
CA ARG A 160 -21.23 -15.09 3.32
C ARG A 160 -22.49 -14.26 3.06
N LYS A 161 -22.37 -13.15 2.33
CA LYS A 161 -23.50 -12.28 1.99
C LYS A 161 -24.31 -12.75 0.78
N LYS A 162 -23.82 -13.74 0.03
CA LYS A 162 -24.58 -14.32 -1.08
C LYS A 162 -25.80 -15.04 -0.50
N PRO A 163 -27.04 -14.59 -0.76
CA PRO A 163 -28.21 -15.39 -0.42
C PRO A 163 -28.19 -16.67 -1.26
N ASN A 164 -28.48 -17.80 -0.63
CA ASN A 164 -28.82 -19.04 -1.34
C ASN A 164 -30.09 -18.81 -2.18
#